data_AF-A0A529Y1I6-F1
#
_entry.id   AF-A0A529Y1I6-F1
#
_cell.length_a   1.000
_cell.length_b   1.000
_cell.length_c   1.000
_cell.angle_alpha   90.00
_cell.angle_beta   90.00
_cell.angle_gamma   90.00
#
_symmetry.space_group_name_H-M   'P 1'
#
loop_
_entity.id
_entity.type
_entity.pdbx_description
1 polymer ?
#
loop_
_entity_poly.entity_id
_entity_poly.type
_entity_poly.pdbx_seq_one_letter_code
_entity_poly.pdbx_strand_id
1 'polypeptide(L)'
;MSKHLGSVLTTVNAPYSDQLDDAALAHCLADIELAKQHPGHVSAFLGEVPLAQQVEFANAHHIAVNDLKAFAAKFSAWSGESYPLAA
;
A
#
# COMPACT_ATOMS: atom_id res chain seq x y z
N MET A 1 -10.49 4.21 -16.37
CA MET A 1 -9.42 3.66 -15.51
C MET A 1 -8.52 4.80 -15.09
N SER A 2 -8.53 5.10 -13.80
CA SER A 2 -7.83 6.25 -13.21
C SER A 2 -6.33 6.12 -13.49
N LYS A 3 -5.75 7.02 -14.30
CA LYS A 3 -4.31 7.04 -14.65
C LYS A 3 -3.39 6.90 -13.42
N HIS A 4 -3.88 7.34 -12.26
CA HIS A 4 -3.18 7.32 -10.99
C HIS A 4 -2.99 5.91 -10.42
N LEU A 5 -3.94 4.99 -10.58
CA LEU A 5 -3.86 3.61 -10.07
C LEU A 5 -2.78 2.80 -10.79
N GLY A 6 -2.71 2.94 -12.12
CA GLY A 6 -1.67 2.29 -12.91
C GLY A 6 -0.27 2.72 -12.46
N SER A 7 -0.08 4.02 -12.21
CA SER A 7 1.20 4.56 -11.72
C SER A 7 1.59 4.07 -10.34
N VAL A 8 0.62 3.81 -9.45
CA VAL A 8 0.88 3.21 -8.14
C VAL A 8 1.51 1.83 -8.37
N LEU A 9 0.81 0.94 -9.08
CA LEU A 9 1.28 -0.43 -9.34
C LEU A 9 2.64 -0.47 -10.04
N THR A 10 2.92 0.44 -10.97
CA THR A 10 4.25 0.48 -11.60
C THR A 10 5.35 0.83 -10.59
N THR A 11 5.11 1.76 -9.66
CA THR A 11 6.07 2.10 -8.62
C THR A 11 6.25 0.94 -7.65
N VAL A 12 5.15 0.35 -7.17
CA VAL A 12 5.19 -0.74 -6.20
C VAL A 12 5.85 -2.00 -6.77
N ASN A 13 5.60 -2.30 -8.05
CA ASN A 13 6.14 -3.47 -8.72
C ASN A 13 7.49 -3.21 -9.42
N ALA A 14 7.97 -1.97 -9.54
CA ALA A 14 9.22 -1.65 -10.23
C ALA A 14 10.45 -2.44 -9.72
N PRO A 15 10.64 -2.63 -8.40
CA PRO A 15 11.78 -3.40 -7.90
C PRO A 15 11.52 -4.91 -7.82
N TYR A 16 10.29 -5.39 -8.08
CA TYR A 16 9.91 -6.79 -7.90
C TYR A 16 9.55 -7.45 -9.24
N SER A 17 10.09 -8.65 -9.47
CA SER A 17 9.75 -9.43 -10.67
C SER A 17 8.33 -10.01 -10.62
N ASP A 18 7.74 -10.08 -9.42
CA ASP A 18 6.36 -10.48 -9.17
C ASP A 18 5.48 -9.23 -9.11
N GLN A 19 4.56 -9.09 -10.05
CA GLN A 19 3.67 -7.94 -10.13
C GLN A 19 2.38 -8.23 -9.38
N LEU A 20 2.14 -7.51 -8.30
CA LEU A 20 0.83 -7.52 -7.65
C LEU A 20 -0.16 -6.73 -8.51
N ASP A 21 -1.33 -7.32 -8.73
CA ASP A 21 -2.48 -6.62 -9.27
C ASP A 21 -3.08 -5.66 -8.22
N ASP A 22 -3.95 -4.75 -8.67
CA ASP A 22 -4.63 -3.78 -7.81
C ASP A 22 -5.39 -4.47 -6.66
N ALA A 23 -6.14 -5.51 -6.97
CA ALA A 23 -6.88 -6.28 -5.97
C ALA A 23 -5.95 -6.95 -4.95
N ALA A 24 -4.81 -7.49 -5.39
CA ALA A 24 -3.87 -8.18 -4.51
C ALA A 24 -3.19 -7.19 -3.55
N LEU A 25 -2.79 -6.01 -4.04
CA LEU A 25 -2.27 -4.93 -3.22
C LEU A 25 -3.32 -4.42 -2.23
N ALA A 26 -4.57 -4.20 -2.67
CA ALA A 26 -5.66 -3.80 -1.79
C ALA A 26 -5.95 -4.83 -0.69
N HIS A 27 -5.90 -6.12 -1.02
CA HIS A 27 -6.01 -7.20 -0.03
C HIS A 27 -4.86 -7.17 0.97
N CYS A 28 -3.62 -6.90 0.52
CA CYS A 28 -2.48 -6.72 1.42
C CYS A 28 -2.66 -5.51 2.36
N LEU A 29 -3.27 -4.43 1.89
CA LEU A 29 -3.55 -3.23 2.70
C LEU A 29 -4.74 -3.42 3.67
N ALA A 30 -5.62 -4.39 3.39
CA ALA A 30 -6.73 -4.74 4.27
C ALA A 30 -6.36 -5.84 5.28
N ASP A 31 -5.36 -6.67 4.98
CA ASP A 31 -4.92 -7.79 5.81
C ASP A 31 -3.40 -7.75 6.08
N ILE A 32 -3.04 -7.55 7.34
CA ILE A 32 -1.64 -7.47 7.75
C ILE A 32 -0.89 -8.80 7.62
N GLU A 33 -1.57 -9.95 7.64
CA GLU A 33 -0.93 -11.24 7.43
C GLU A 33 -0.54 -11.42 5.95
N LEU A 34 -1.35 -10.89 5.02
CA LEU A 34 -0.98 -10.82 3.60
C LEU A 34 0.12 -9.77 3.36
N ALA A 35 0.05 -8.63 4.04
CA ALA A 35 1.10 -7.62 3.97
C ALA A 35 2.49 -8.15 4.33
N LYS A 36 2.56 -9.03 5.33
CA LYS A 36 3.81 -9.68 5.75
C LYS A 36 4.35 -10.68 4.73
N GLN A 37 3.51 -11.20 3.83
CA GLN A 37 3.94 -12.06 2.73
C GLN A 37 4.56 -11.25 1.59
N HIS A 38 4.10 -10.00 1.42
CA HIS A 38 4.60 -9.05 0.42
C HIS A 38 5.09 -7.74 1.06
N PRO A 39 6.03 -7.79 2.03
CA PRO A 39 6.39 -6.62 2.82
C PRO A 39 7.08 -5.54 1.97
N GLY A 40 7.78 -5.97 0.92
CA GLY A 40 8.43 -5.08 -0.03
C GLY A 40 7.44 -4.21 -0.80
N HIS A 41 6.40 -4.83 -1.37
CA HIS A 41 5.36 -4.08 -2.08
C HIS A 41 4.60 -3.15 -1.14
N VAL A 42 4.26 -3.60 0.07
CA VAL A 42 3.55 -2.74 1.03
C VAL A 42 4.41 -1.57 1.49
N SER A 43 5.71 -1.78 1.75
CA SER A 43 6.64 -0.69 2.09
C SER A 43 6.77 0.31 0.95
N ALA A 44 6.97 -0.14 -0.30
CA ALA A 44 7.03 0.72 -1.47
C ALA A 44 5.73 1.55 -1.64
N PHE A 45 4.57 0.93 -1.42
CA PHE A 45 3.30 1.65 -1.44
C PHE A 45 3.21 2.71 -0.33
N LEU A 46 3.60 2.41 0.90
CA LEU A 46 3.47 3.34 2.01
C LEU A 46 4.54 4.44 2.02
N GLY A 47 5.73 4.17 1.47
CA GLY A 47 6.90 5.04 1.49
C GLY A 47 7.17 5.80 0.20
N GLU A 48 6.96 5.19 -0.97
CA GLU A 48 7.29 5.79 -2.27
C GLU A 48 6.07 6.39 -2.98
N VAL A 49 4.87 5.83 -2.76
CA VAL A 49 3.64 6.36 -3.37
C VAL A 49 3.18 7.61 -2.61
N PRO A 50 2.87 8.72 -3.30
CA PRO A 50 2.32 9.92 -2.67
C PRO A 50 1.03 9.65 -1.89
N LEU A 51 0.86 10.27 -0.72
CA LEU A 51 -0.34 10.10 0.13
C LEU A 51 -1.66 10.30 -0.62
N ALA A 52 -1.73 11.28 -1.53
CA ALA A 52 -2.91 11.52 -2.34
C ALA A 52 -3.29 10.28 -3.17
N GLN A 53 -2.30 9.64 -3.81
CA GLN A 53 -2.51 8.42 -4.58
C GLN A 53 -2.81 7.20 -3.68
N GLN A 54 -2.20 7.12 -2.49
CA GLN A 54 -2.54 6.06 -1.52
C GLN A 54 -4.00 6.15 -1.09
N VAL A 55 -4.49 7.36 -0.79
CA VAL A 55 -5.89 7.61 -0.41
C VAL A 55 -6.85 7.36 -1.57
N GLU A 56 -6.52 7.81 -2.79
CA GLU A 56 -7.32 7.50 -3.98
C GLU A 56 -7.39 5.99 -4.24
N PHE A 57 -6.27 5.28 -4.08
CA PHE A 57 -6.21 3.82 -4.20
C PHE A 57 -7.12 3.14 -3.17
N ALA A 58 -6.96 3.49 -1.89
CA ALA A 58 -7.81 2.96 -0.84
C ALA A 58 -9.29 3.22 -1.11
N ASN A 59 -9.66 4.43 -1.53
CA ASN A 59 -11.04 4.78 -1.84
C ASN A 59 -11.59 3.99 -3.04
N ALA A 60 -10.78 3.77 -4.08
CA ALA A 60 -11.16 2.95 -5.24
C ALA A 60 -11.43 1.48 -4.84
N HIS A 61 -10.76 1.01 -3.79
CA HIS A 61 -10.91 -0.34 -3.24
C HIS A 61 -11.83 -0.42 -2.02
N HIS A 62 -12.60 0.64 -1.72
CA HIS A 62 -13.48 0.71 -0.55
C HIS A 62 -12.78 0.52 0.81
N ILE A 63 -11.47 0.79 0.89
CA ILE A 63 -10.71 0.81 2.12
C ILE A 63 -10.86 2.18 2.75
N ALA A 64 -11.32 2.22 4.01
CA ALA A 64 -11.41 3.47 4.74
C ALA A 64 -10.01 4.05 4.99
N VAL A 65 -9.84 5.36 4.81
CA VAL A 65 -8.55 6.04 5.06
C VAL A 65 -8.08 5.84 6.50
N ASN A 66 -9.01 5.77 7.46
CA ASN A 66 -8.69 5.48 8.85
C ASN A 66 -8.12 4.06 9.04
N ASP A 67 -8.69 3.05 8.36
CA ASP A 67 -8.15 1.69 8.36
C ASP A 67 -6.77 1.65 7.70
N LEU A 68 -6.58 2.35 6.58
CA LEU A 68 -5.28 2.43 5.91
C LEU A 68 -4.20 3.06 6.81
N LYS A 69 -4.53 4.12 7.56
CA LYS A 69 -3.63 4.74 8.55
C LYS A 69 -3.32 3.80 9.70
N ALA A 70 -4.33 3.14 10.26
CA ALA A 70 -4.15 2.17 11.33
C ALA A 70 -3.30 0.98 10.89
N PHE A 71 -3.51 0.51 9.65
CA PHE A 71 -2.70 -0.51 9.00
C PHE A 71 -1.25 -0.04 8.84
N ALA A 72 -1.02 1.15 8.30
CA ALA A 72 0.34 1.68 8.12
C ALA A 72 1.07 1.85 9.44
N ALA A 73 0.38 2.25 10.52
CA ALA A 73 0.96 2.29 11.86
C ALA A 73 1.33 0.90 12.38
N LYS A 74 0.46 -0.11 12.19
CA LYS A 74 0.78 -1.50 12.56
C LYS A 74 1.92 -2.09 11.73
N PHE A 75 1.95 -1.82 10.43
CA PHE A 75 3.00 -2.29 9.53
C PHE A 75 4.32 -1.59 9.84
N SER A 76 4.30 -0.28 10.10
CA SER A 76 5.45 0.50 10.61
C SER A 76 6.04 -0.09 11.89
N ALA A 77 5.18 -0.42 12.87
CA ALA A 77 5.61 -1.04 14.12
C ALA A 77 6.21 -2.45 13.92
N TRP A 78 5.79 -3.17 12.88
CA TRP A 78 6.30 -4.50 12.55
C TRP A 78 7.58 -4.47 11.71
N SER A 79 7.62 -3.67 10.63
CA SER A 79 8.77 -3.57 9.72
C SER A 79 9.90 -2.71 10.29
N GLY A 80 9.58 -1.83 11.25
CA GLY A 80 10.52 -0.88 11.85
C GLY A 80 10.73 0.39 11.00
N GLU A 81 10.06 0.51 9.85
CA GLU A 81 10.10 1.70 9.00
C GLU A 81 9.05 2.72 9.41
N SER A 82 9.32 4.00 9.18
CA SER A 82 8.36 5.09 9.44
C SER A 82 7.74 5.57 8.14
N TYR A 83 6.41 5.52 8.05
CA TYR A 83 5.67 5.97 6.88
C TYR A 83 4.89 7.25 7.18
N PRO A 84 4.76 8.18 6.22
CA PRO A 84 4.02 9.42 6.46
C PRO A 84 2.52 9.19 6.71
N LEU A 85 1.98 8.06 6.26
CA LEU A 85 0.60 7.67 6.53
C LEU A 85 0.38 7.18 7.97
N ALA A 86 1.45 6.72 8.63
CA ALA A 86 1.44 6.25 10.02
C ALA A 86 1.71 7.37 11.05
N ALA A 87 2.07 8.57 10.57
CA ALA A 87 2.45 9.72 11.38
C ALA A 87 1.25 10.54 11.90
#